data_AF-A0A256G873-F1
#
_entry.id   AF-A0A256G873-F1
#
_cell.length_a   1.000
_cell.length_b   1.000
_cell.length_c   1.000
_cell.angle_alpha   90.00
_cell.angle_beta   90.00
_cell.angle_gamma   90.00
#
_symmetry.space_group_name_H-M   'P 1'
#
loop_
_entity.id
_entity.type
_entity.pdbx_description
1 polymer ?
#
loop_
_entity_poly.entity_id
_entity_poly.type
_entity_poly.pdbx_seq_one_letter_code
_entity_poly.pdbx_strand_id
1 'polypeptide(L)' 'MGVEAKSAMEAGLLVSDEIVNRIVAERLSAADCAFGFILDGYPRNTVQAKVFDTHLSSV' A
#
# COMPACT_ATOMS: atom_id res chain seq x y z
N MET A 1 13.00 0.17 3.70
CA MET A 1 11.76 -0.60 3.50
C MET A 1 11.67 -1.27 2.13
N GLY A 2 12.24 -0.72 1.05
CA GLY A 2 12.27 -1.38 -0.27
C GLY A 2 12.98 -2.74 -0.36
N VAL A 3 13.85 -3.08 0.60
CA VAL A 3 14.58 -4.36 0.62
C VAL A 3 13.68 -5.54 0.98
N GLU A 4 12.76 -5.37 1.94
CA GLU A 4 11.84 -6.43 2.37
C GLU A 4 10.82 -6.79 1.28
N ALA A 5 10.30 -5.79 0.56
CA ALA A 5 9.40 -5.99 -0.57
C ALA A 5 10.09 -6.72 -1.73
N LYS A 6 11.36 -6.37 -2.00
CA LYS A 6 12.16 -7.01 -3.05
C LYS A 6 12.50 -8.46 -2.70
N SER A 7 12.89 -8.75 -1.46
CA SER A 7 13.17 -10.12 -1.02
C SER A 7 11.92 -11.02 -0.99
N ALA A 8 10.75 -10.49 -0.64
CA ALA A 8 9.50 -11.24 -0.71
C ALA A 8 9.09 -11.57 -2.16
N MET A 9 9.25 -10.61 -3.09
CA MET A 9 9.01 -10.83 -4.53
C MET A 9 10.02 -11.81 -5.15
N GLU A 10 11.31 -11.70 -4.81
CA GLU A 10 12.37 -12.60 -5.29
C GLU A 10 12.21 -14.04 -4.75
N ALA A 11 11.61 -14.21 -3.57
CA ALA A 11 11.32 -15.52 -2.98
C ALA A 11 10.07 -16.21 -3.58
N GLY A 12 9.36 -15.59 -4.52
CA GLY A 12 8.11 -16.12 -5.09
C GLY A 12 6.96 -16.16 -4.07
N LEU A 13 7.10 -15.45 -2.95
CA LEU A 13 6.08 -15.35 -1.92
C LEU A 13 5.04 -14.30 -2.33
N LEU A 14 3.76 -14.64 -2.18
CA LEU A 14 2.68 -13.68 -2.28
C LEU A 14 2.96 -12.54 -1.30
N VAL A 15 3.24 -11.34 -1.84
CA VAL A 15 3.37 -10.12 -1.04
C VAL A 15 2.07 -10.00 -0.25
N SER A 16 2.17 -10.14 1.07
CA SER A 16 0.99 -10.17 1.93
C SER A 16 0.27 -8.83 1.88
N ASP A 17 -1.05 -8.84 2.07
CA ASP A 17 -1.87 -7.61 2.08
C ASP A 17 -1.30 -6.55 3.04
N GLU A 18 -0.77 -6.98 4.19
CA GLU A 18 -0.10 -6.09 5.15
C GLU A 18 1.10 -5.34 4.52
N ILE A 19 1.94 -6.03 3.76
CA ILE A 19 3.10 -5.41 3.11
C ILE A 19 2.64 -4.41 2.06
N VAL A 20 1.64 -4.78 1.24
CA VAL A 20 1.07 -3.88 0.23
C VAL A 20 0.48 -2.63 0.89
N ASN A 21 -0.29 -2.80 1.96
CA ASN A 21 -0.91 -1.70 2.70
C ASN A 21 0.15 -0.75 3.29
N ARG A 22 1.24 -1.28 3.84
CA ARG A 22 2.36 -0.44 4.34
C ARG A 22 3.02 0.37 3.23
N ILE A 23 3.29 -0.24 2.07
CA ILE A 23 3.91 0.44 0.92
C ILE A 23 3.01 1.57 0.42
N VAL A 24 1.70 1.31 0.29
CA VAL A 24 0.74 2.32 -0.13
C VAL A 24 0.66 3.45 0.89
N ALA A 25 0.54 3.16 2.19
CA ALA A 25 0.51 4.16 3.25
C ALA A 25 1.77 5.06 3.25
N GLU A 26 2.97 4.45 3.15
CA GLU A 26 4.23 5.18 3.04
C GLU A 26 4.23 6.10 1.81
N ARG A 27 3.75 5.61 0.66
CA ARG A 27 3.71 6.40 -0.58
C ARG A 27 2.75 7.59 -0.49
N LEU A 28 1.59 7.40 0.13
CA LEU A 28 0.57 8.44 0.31
C LEU A 28 0.99 9.52 1.31
N SER A 29 1.94 9.22 2.21
CA SER A 29 2.51 10.20 3.14
C SER A 29 3.47 11.20 2.49
N ALA A 30 3.85 10.98 1.23
CA ALA A 30 4.73 11.87 0.50
C ALA A 30 4.02 13.17 0.10
N ALA A 31 4.77 14.28 0.10
CA ALA A 31 4.22 15.62 -0.11
C ALA A 31 3.52 15.82 -1.47
N ASP A 32 3.90 15.05 -2.49
CA ASP A 32 3.29 15.11 -3.82
C ASP A 32 1.90 14.46 -3.88
N CYS A 33 1.56 13.59 -2.92
CA CYS A 33 0.22 13.01 -2.78
C CYS A 33 -0.78 13.92 -2.04
N ALA A 34 -0.33 15.04 -1.46
CA ALA A 34 -1.18 15.93 -0.67
C ALA A 34 -2.31 16.60 -1.49
N PHE A 35 -2.13 16.74 -2.80
CA PHE A 35 -3.12 17.34 -3.70
C PHE A 35 -4.04 16.31 -4.37
N GLY A 36 -3.89 15.03 -4.01
CA GLY A 36 -4.59 13.91 -4.61
C GLY A 36 -3.64 12.93 -5.27
N PHE A 37 -4.17 11.76 -5.57
CA PHE A 37 -3.43 10.63 -6.13
C PHE A 37 -4.39 9.69 -6.87
N ILE A 38 -3.84 8.84 -7.72
CA ILE A 38 -4.56 7.75 -8.39
C ILE A 38 -3.85 6.45 -8.04
N LEU A 39 -4.61 5.47 -7.56
CA LEU A 39 -4.11 4.12 -7.28
C LEU A 39 -4.56 3.20 -8.42
N ASP A 40 -3.61 2.66 -9.16
CA ASP A 40 -3.89 1.69 -10.24
C ASP A 40 -3.72 0.26 -9.72
N GLY A 41 -4.80 -0.53 -9.86
CA GLY A 41 -4.82 -1.91 -9.41
C GLY A 41 -4.72 -2.09 -7.89
N TYR A 42 -5.09 -1.09 -7.09
CA TYR A 42 -5.26 -1.19 -5.64
C TYR A 42 -6.49 -0.35 -5.22
N PRO A 43 -7.35 -0.83 -4.31
CA PRO A 43 -7.31 -2.14 -3.63
C PRO A 43 -7.70 -3.31 -4.55
N ARG A 44 -7.13 -4.50 -4.33
CA ARG A 44 -7.44 -5.74 -5.09
C ARG A 44 -8.43 -6.67 -4.39
N ASN A 45 -8.68 -6.46 -3.10
CA ASN A 45 -9.62 -7.26 -2.31
C ASN A 45 -10.28 -6.42 -1.21
N THR A 46 -11.26 -7.00 -0.53
CA THR A 46 -12.04 -6.32 0.52
C THR A 46 -11.25 -6.01 1.79
N VAL A 47 -10.21 -6.80 2.09
CA VAL A 47 -9.34 -6.57 3.25
C VAL A 47 -8.50 -5.31 3.05
N GLN A 48 -7.85 -5.20 1.89
CA GLN A 48 -7.10 -4.00 1.48
C GLN A 48 -8.00 -2.75 1.45
N ALA A 49 -9.23 -2.88 0.94
CA ALA A 49 -10.18 -1.77 0.90
C ALA A 49 -10.54 -1.25 2.29
N LYS A 50 -10.81 -2.13 3.27
CA LYS A 50 -11.10 -1.71 4.66
C LYS A 50 -9.92 -1.00 5.32
N VAL A 51 -8.71 -1.51 5.10
CA VAL A 51 -7.49 -0.88 5.64
C VAL A 51 -7.28 0.49 5.01
N PHE A 52 -7.44 0.59 3.69
CA PHE A 52 -7.31 1.84 2.95
C PHE A 52 -8.30 2.91 3.43
N ASP A 53 -9.58 2.54 3.61
CA ASP A 53 -10.64 3.43 4.08
C ASP A 53 -10.35 3.99 5.50
N THR A 54 -9.84 3.12 6.38
CA THR A 54 -9.40 3.52 7.73
C THR A 54 -8.24 4.52 7.68
N HIS A 55 -7.31 4.31 6.75
CA HIS A 55 -6.15 5.19 6.56
C HIS A 55 -6.58 6.57 6.05
N LEU A 56 -7.51 6.60 5.07
CA LEU A 56 -8.03 7.83 4.47
C LEU A 56 -8.86 8.67 5.43
N SER A 57 -9.54 8.02 6.37
CA SER A 57 -10.29 8.71 7.44
C SER A 57 -9.39 9.37 8.49
N SER A 58 -8.09 9.07 8.48
CA SER A 58 -7.11 9.56 9.46
C SER A 58 -6.12 10.60 8.89
N VAL A 59 -6.21 10.94 7.60
CA VAL A 59 -5.39 11.96 6.92
C VAL A 59 -6.13 13.27 6.72
#